data_AF-A0A8X7T3K5-F1
#
_entry.id   AF-A0A8X7T3K5-F1
#
_cell.length_a   1.000
_cell.length_b   1.000
_cell.length_c   1.000
_cell.angle_alpha   90.00
_cell.angle_beta   90.00
_cell.angle_gamma   90.00
#
_symmetry.space_group_name_H-M   'P 1'
#
loop_
_entity.id
_entity.type
_entity.pdbx_description
1 polymer ?
#
loop_
_entity_poly.entity_id
_entity_poly.type
_entity_poly.pdbx_seq_one_letter_code
_entity_poly.pdbx_strand_id
1 'polypeptide(L)'
;MKFTLASTLALVGAVSAATDGPYSIGAATAGTEIGVLNSTLFCNVSSTGLNLKNQQILFGVAAQLPNRVGLNQPFFVQAATRLIVPASINNLAYGFGARYYAGNATKVIVNAKGSTPSSVDAAATPLAIPSAPVVSGGVSILNVPQIGQSLTVDCTFTGVGSAAVNVSLGGVKNSNAPVASGSTIALSQGQGNIFSSQALVNLIKAKYSTATSFSLSVSTLNFNAINATPSSKNGLTTAQTSPIQPLSASAVITVPSTAPTTPLADITFTAGTSGTTALLSLGSAAGSLTVYNSANTAVATVAFSCPALSPAVPIFPFDIL
;
A
#
# COMPACT_ATOMS: atom_id res chain seq x y z
N MET A 1 -2.59 23.45 7.74
CA MET A 1 -1.45 23.80 6.87
C MET A 1 -1.69 23.14 5.53
N LYS A 2 -1.55 23.87 4.42
CA LYS A 2 -1.64 23.28 3.07
C LYS A 2 -0.20 23.05 2.59
N PHE A 3 0.15 21.80 2.31
CA PHE A 3 1.43 21.45 1.69
C PHE A 3 1.20 21.38 0.18
N THR A 4 1.86 22.25 -0.58
CA THR A 4 1.88 22.17 -2.04
C THR A 4 3.24 21.60 -2.42
N LEU A 5 3.26 20.31 -2.79
CA LEU A 5 4.47 19.61 -3.21
C LEU A 5 4.48 19.53 -4.74
N ALA A 6 5.48 20.13 -5.37
CA ALA A 6 5.81 19.89 -6.77
C ALA A 6 7.17 19.19 -6.80
N SER A 7 7.16 17.87 -6.95
CA SER A 7 8.37 17.06 -7.05
C SER A 7 8.49 16.48 -8.45
N THR A 8 9.59 16.79 -9.14
CA THR A 8 10.00 16.16 -10.40
C THR A 8 10.90 14.98 -10.10
N LEU A 9 10.43 13.76 -10.37
CA LEU A 9 11.28 12.57 -10.35
C LEU A 9 11.97 12.46 -11.72
N ALA A 10 13.29 12.62 -11.76
CA ALA A 10 14.08 12.34 -12.96
C ALA A 10 14.64 10.92 -12.85
N LEU A 11 14.14 9.99 -13.68
CA LEU A 11 14.79 8.70 -13.85
C LEU A 11 16.08 8.92 -14.66
N VAL A 12 17.23 8.80 -14.00
CA VAL A 12 18.51 8.68 -14.70
C VAL A 12 18.68 7.20 -15.03
N GLY A 13 18.16 6.80 -16.20
CA GLY A 13 18.42 5.46 -16.74
C GLY A 13 19.89 5.29 -17.07
N ALA A 14 20.50 4.20 -16.62
CA ALA A 14 21.83 3.79 -17.03
C ALA A 14 21.84 3.67 -18.56
N VAL A 15 22.75 4.40 -19.21
CA VAL A 15 23.02 4.26 -20.64
C VAL A 15 23.79 2.95 -20.83
N SER A 16 23.10 1.84 -21.07
CA SER A 16 23.73 0.68 -21.72
C SER A 16 23.44 0.78 -23.21
N ALA A 17 24.42 1.26 -23.96
CA ALA A 17 24.45 1.11 -25.41
C ALA A 17 24.47 -0.40 -25.72
N ALA A 18 23.34 -0.95 -26.15
CA ALA A 18 23.32 -2.24 -26.80
C ALA A 18 23.53 -1.99 -28.30
N THR A 19 24.71 -2.34 -28.80
CA THR A 19 24.99 -2.38 -30.23
C THR A 19 24.16 -3.49 -30.86
N ASP A 20 23.33 -3.15 -31.85
CA ASP A 20 22.58 -4.10 -32.66
C ASP A 20 23.54 -4.94 -33.51
N GLY A 21 24.03 -6.04 -32.94
CA GLY A 21 24.82 -7.05 -33.62
C GLY A 21 24.18 -8.43 -33.46
N PRO A 22 24.37 -9.36 -34.42
CA PRO A 22 23.69 -10.66 -34.50
C PRO A 22 24.03 -11.63 -33.36
N TYR A 23 24.88 -11.22 -32.41
CA TYR A 23 25.22 -11.99 -31.22
C TYR A 23 25.03 -11.11 -30.00
N SER A 24 23.92 -11.31 -29.28
CA SER A 24 23.62 -10.68 -27.99
C SER A 24 24.49 -11.27 -26.88
N ILE A 25 25.82 -11.10 -26.99
CA ILE A 25 26.76 -11.47 -25.94
C ILE A 25 26.85 -10.30 -24.97
N GLY A 26 26.22 -10.42 -23.80
CA GLY A 26 26.29 -9.43 -22.71
C GLY A 26 25.03 -8.59 -22.47
N ALA A 27 23.90 -8.88 -23.13
CA ALA A 27 22.64 -8.21 -22.80
C ALA A 27 22.13 -8.70 -21.44
N ALA A 28 22.01 -7.80 -20.46
CA ALA A 28 21.36 -8.10 -19.18
C ALA A 28 19.95 -8.65 -19.43
N THR A 29 19.59 -9.72 -18.70
CA THR A 29 18.30 -10.39 -18.85
C THR A 29 17.17 -9.40 -18.61
N ALA A 30 16.15 -9.42 -19.47
CA ALA A 30 14.94 -8.62 -19.27
C ALA A 30 14.28 -9.00 -17.93
N GLY A 31 13.89 -7.98 -17.16
CA GLY A 31 13.53 -8.09 -15.75
C GLY A 31 13.12 -6.74 -15.19
N THR A 32 13.18 -6.58 -13.87
CA THR A 32 12.70 -5.38 -13.20
C THR A 32 13.67 -4.99 -12.11
N GLU A 33 14.01 -3.72 -12.05
CA GLU A 33 14.84 -3.12 -11.01
C GLU A 33 13.95 -2.39 -10.02
N ILE A 34 14.27 -2.54 -8.74
CA ILE A 34 13.66 -1.74 -7.67
C ILE A 34 14.56 -0.54 -7.46
N GLY A 35 14.11 0.62 -7.93
CA GLY A 35 14.73 1.90 -7.65
C GLY A 35 14.25 2.42 -6.30
N VAL A 36 15.13 2.48 -5.30
CA VAL A 36 14.85 3.16 -4.03
C VAL A 36 15.56 4.50 -4.04
N LEU A 37 14.79 5.58 -3.95
CA LEU A 37 15.30 6.93 -3.77
C LEU A 37 14.90 7.42 -2.39
N ASN A 38 15.88 7.60 -1.50
CA ASN A 38 15.69 8.43 -0.31
C ASN A 38 16.38 9.76 -0.57
N SER A 39 15.60 10.83 -0.56
CA SER A 39 16.09 12.18 -0.79
C SER A 39 15.50 13.13 0.26
N THR A 40 16.06 14.32 0.34
CA THR A 40 15.50 15.40 1.15
C THR A 40 14.92 16.43 0.22
N LEU A 41 13.62 16.68 0.35
CA LEU A 41 12.95 17.77 -0.33
C LEU A 41 13.08 19.04 0.51
N PHE A 42 13.36 20.15 -0.14
CA PHE A 42 13.28 21.47 0.48
C PHE A 42 11.88 22.02 0.21
N CYS A 43 11.05 22.05 1.24
CA CYS A 43 9.67 22.45 1.16
C CYS A 43 9.47 23.81 1.84
N ASN A 44 8.67 24.68 1.22
CA ASN A 44 8.13 25.84 1.90
C ASN A 44 6.86 25.40 2.63
N VAL A 45 6.82 25.63 3.95
CA VAL A 45 5.66 25.33 4.79
C VAL A 45 4.98 26.63 5.17
N SER A 46 3.79 26.82 4.63
CA SER A 46 2.96 28.00 4.90
C SER A 46 1.72 27.65 5.73
N SER A 47 1.45 28.48 6.72
CA SER A 47 0.23 28.51 7.52
C SER A 47 -0.26 29.95 7.67
N THR A 48 -1.48 30.16 8.18
CA THR A 48 -1.99 31.49 8.53
C THR A 48 -1.03 32.14 9.53
N GLY A 49 -0.27 33.16 9.10
CA GLY A 49 0.70 33.88 9.93
C GLY A 49 2.10 33.25 10.03
N LEU A 50 2.39 32.15 9.32
CA LEU A 50 3.72 31.53 9.35
C LEU A 50 4.18 31.11 7.95
N ASN A 51 5.41 31.46 7.60
CA ASN A 51 6.03 31.07 6.34
C ASN A 51 7.45 30.55 6.59
N LEU A 52 7.59 29.24 6.72
CA LEU A 52 8.88 28.60 6.87
C LEU A 52 9.42 28.22 5.49
N LYS A 53 10.56 28.78 5.13
CA LYS A 53 11.24 28.44 3.87
C LYS A 53 12.23 27.30 4.07
N ASN A 54 12.48 26.56 2.99
CA ASN A 54 13.55 25.55 2.90
C ASN A 54 13.52 24.50 4.02
N GLN A 55 12.33 24.07 4.44
CA GLN A 55 12.21 23.01 5.43
C GLN A 55 12.59 21.68 4.79
N GLN A 56 13.52 20.98 5.43
CA GLN A 56 13.95 19.66 5.01
C GLN A 56 12.87 18.64 5.34
N ILE A 57 12.25 18.08 4.32
CA ILE A 57 11.29 16.99 4.45
C ILE A 57 11.88 15.77 3.76
N LEU A 58 12.04 14.70 4.52
CA LEU A 58 12.57 13.45 4.00
C LEU A 58 11.53 12.81 3.08
N PHE A 59 11.97 12.39 1.91
CA PHE A 59 11.13 11.82 0.87
C PHE A 59 11.72 10.49 0.42
N GLY A 60 10.93 9.44 0.55
CA GLY A 60 11.27 8.12 0.07
C GLY A 60 10.40 7.74 -1.11
N VAL A 61 10.99 7.20 -2.16
CA VAL A 61 10.29 6.54 -3.26
C VAL A 61 10.88 5.15 -3.43
N ALA A 62 10.01 4.17 -3.54
CA ALA A 62 10.36 2.86 -4.06
C ALA A 62 9.56 2.67 -5.35
N ALA A 63 10.26 2.52 -6.47
CA ALA A 63 9.66 2.33 -7.77
C ALA A 63 10.14 1.02 -8.38
N GLN A 64 9.19 0.26 -8.93
CA GLN A 64 9.45 -0.91 -9.72
C GLN A 64 9.52 -0.50 -11.19
N LEU A 65 10.69 -0.69 -11.81
CA LEU A 65 11.01 -0.23 -13.15
C LEU A 65 11.47 -1.39 -14.03
N PRO A 66 10.97 -1.56 -15.25
CA PRO A 66 11.53 -2.54 -16.17
C PRO A 66 12.99 -2.19 -16.47
N ASN A 67 13.91 -3.14 -16.31
CA ASN A 67 15.33 -2.94 -16.62
C ASN A 67 15.60 -2.96 -18.14
N ARG A 68 14.64 -3.49 -18.91
CA ARG A 68 14.65 -3.57 -20.36
C ARG A 68 13.22 -3.52 -20.89
N VAL A 69 12.97 -2.68 -21.88
CA VAL A 69 11.70 -2.60 -22.61
C VAL A 69 12.00 -2.77 -24.09
N GLY A 70 11.18 -3.55 -24.79
CA GLY A 70 11.26 -3.68 -26.24
C GLY A 70 10.91 -2.38 -26.95
N LEU A 71 11.38 -2.22 -28.19
CA LEU A 71 11.00 -1.07 -29.02
C LEU A 71 9.47 -1.04 -29.18
N ASN A 72 8.83 0.11 -28.93
CA ASN A 72 7.38 0.31 -28.97
C ASN A 72 6.56 -0.55 -27.98
N GLN A 73 7.18 -1.16 -26.98
CA GLN A 73 6.47 -1.92 -25.95
C GLN A 73 5.92 -0.96 -24.88
N PRO A 74 4.63 -1.03 -24.54
CA PRO A 74 4.09 -0.30 -23.39
C PRO A 74 4.70 -0.87 -22.10
N PHE A 75 5.01 0.00 -21.15
CA PHE A 75 5.51 -0.38 -19.84
C PHE A 75 4.86 0.45 -18.74
N PHE A 76 4.85 -0.11 -17.54
CA PHE A 76 4.22 0.50 -16.38
C PHE A 76 5.26 0.78 -15.30
N VAL A 77 5.13 1.93 -14.65
CA VAL A 77 5.91 2.29 -13.46
C VAL A 77 4.98 2.20 -12.27
N GLN A 78 5.33 1.34 -11.30
CA GLN A 78 4.63 1.28 -10.03
C GLN A 78 5.53 1.89 -8.96
N ALA A 79 5.04 2.88 -8.22
CA ALA A 79 5.81 3.55 -7.20
C ALA A 79 5.00 3.75 -5.92
N ALA A 80 5.64 3.50 -4.79
CA ALA A 80 5.17 3.91 -3.48
C ALA A 80 6.06 5.05 -2.98
N THR A 81 5.46 6.08 -2.40
CA THR A 81 6.22 7.18 -1.80
C THR A 81 5.86 7.35 -0.33
N ARG A 82 6.80 7.91 0.42
CA ARG A 82 6.60 8.34 1.79
C ARG A 82 7.18 9.73 1.98
N LEU A 83 6.45 10.57 2.69
CA LEU A 83 6.90 11.85 3.18
C LEU A 83 7.12 11.73 4.69
N ILE A 84 8.30 12.09 5.16
CA ILE A 84 8.67 12.03 6.57
C ILE A 84 8.83 13.47 7.05
N VAL A 85 7.84 13.93 7.80
CA VAL A 85 7.82 15.26 8.41
C VAL A 85 8.74 15.23 9.64
N PRO A 86 9.74 16.13 9.73
CA PRO A 86 10.70 16.15 10.81
C PRO A 86 10.09 16.67 12.13
N ALA A 87 10.76 16.35 13.24
CA ALA A 87 10.36 16.79 14.58
C ALA A 87 10.20 18.31 14.71
N SER A 88 11.03 19.10 14.01
CA SER A 88 10.94 20.56 14.02
C SER A 88 9.57 21.08 13.53
N ILE A 89 9.06 20.51 12.43
CA ILE A 89 7.76 20.86 11.86
C ILE A 89 6.63 20.26 12.70
N ASN A 90 6.81 19.04 13.22
CA ASN A 90 5.84 18.40 14.10
C ASN A 90 5.63 19.21 15.39
N ASN A 91 6.70 19.67 16.03
CA ASN A 91 6.63 20.46 17.27
C ASN A 91 5.88 21.77 17.04
N LEU A 92 6.14 22.42 15.92
CA LEU A 92 5.45 23.63 15.52
C LEU A 92 3.97 23.37 15.24
N ALA A 93 3.65 22.34 14.46
CA ALA A 93 2.28 21.96 14.16
C ALA A 93 1.51 21.59 15.44
N TYR A 94 2.14 20.84 16.32
CA TYR A 94 1.60 20.47 17.62
C TYR A 94 1.35 21.70 18.50
N GLY A 95 2.26 22.67 18.49
CA GLY A 95 2.14 23.96 19.18
C GLY A 95 1.00 24.84 18.65
N PHE A 96 0.67 24.74 17.37
CA PHE A 96 -0.54 25.34 16.78
C PHE A 96 -1.81 24.50 16.98
N GLY A 97 -1.75 23.43 17.79
CA GLY A 97 -2.90 22.58 18.08
C GLY A 97 -3.19 21.49 17.04
N ALA A 98 -2.36 21.34 16.00
CA ALA A 98 -2.53 20.25 15.03
C ALA A 98 -2.24 18.89 15.68
N ARG A 99 -3.03 17.89 15.32
CA ARG A 99 -2.90 16.51 15.81
C ARG A 99 -2.75 15.49 14.68
N TYR A 100 -3.10 15.88 13.46
CA TYR A 100 -3.01 15.04 12.27
C TYR A 100 -2.55 15.85 11.06
N TYR A 101 -1.83 15.19 10.16
CA TYR A 101 -1.59 15.63 8.79
C TYR A 101 -2.46 14.83 7.84
N ALA A 102 -3.12 15.50 6.91
CA ALA A 102 -3.80 14.89 5.77
C ALA A 102 -3.70 15.86 4.60
N GLY A 103 -3.87 15.37 3.37
CA GLY A 103 -3.81 16.24 2.20
C GLY A 103 -4.01 15.49 0.90
N ASN A 104 -3.72 16.17 -0.20
CA ASN A 104 -3.69 15.57 -1.53
C ASN A 104 -2.39 15.94 -2.22
N ALA A 105 -1.75 14.99 -2.88
CA ALA A 105 -0.74 15.30 -3.89
C ALA A 105 -1.49 15.60 -5.20
N THR A 106 -1.43 16.84 -5.66
CA THR A 106 -2.18 17.31 -6.84
C THR A 106 -1.38 17.26 -8.12
N LYS A 107 -0.08 16.94 -8.04
CA LYS A 107 0.83 16.87 -9.19
C LYS A 107 2.02 15.98 -8.87
N VAL A 108 2.21 14.92 -9.65
CA VAL A 108 3.33 13.99 -9.51
C VAL A 108 3.84 13.65 -10.90
N ILE A 109 4.92 14.30 -11.32
CA ILE A 109 5.45 14.12 -12.68
C ILE A 109 6.47 13.00 -12.69
N VAL A 110 6.15 11.92 -13.40
CA VAL A 110 7.05 10.82 -13.72
C VAL A 110 7.67 11.11 -15.08
N ASN A 111 8.99 11.27 -15.13
CA ASN A 111 9.73 11.47 -16.38
C ASN A 111 10.36 10.15 -16.82
N ALA A 112 10.10 9.76 -18.06
CA ALA A 112 10.68 8.58 -18.69
C ALA A 112 11.34 9.01 -20.01
N LYS A 113 12.65 9.23 -19.98
CA LYS A 113 13.40 9.65 -21.17
C LYS A 113 13.47 8.49 -22.17
N GLY A 114 13.03 8.73 -23.40
CA GLY A 114 12.99 7.71 -24.46
C GLY A 114 11.65 6.98 -24.60
N SER A 115 10.63 7.33 -23.81
CA SER A 115 9.25 6.86 -24.01
C SER A 115 8.34 7.91 -24.65
N THR A 116 7.21 7.46 -25.18
CA THR A 116 6.11 8.32 -25.65
C THR A 116 4.84 7.95 -24.88
N PRO A 117 4.29 8.84 -24.02
CA PRO A 117 4.79 10.18 -23.69
C PRO A 117 6.07 10.13 -22.83
N SER A 118 6.86 11.21 -22.89
CA SER A 118 8.13 11.35 -22.13
C SER A 118 7.93 11.78 -20.67
N SER A 119 6.72 12.19 -20.33
CA SER A 119 6.31 12.50 -18.96
C SER A 119 4.83 12.20 -18.75
N VAL A 120 4.47 11.71 -17.57
CA VAL A 120 3.08 11.49 -17.15
C VAL A 120 2.85 12.15 -15.79
N ASP A 121 1.72 12.83 -15.63
CA ASP A 121 1.25 13.26 -14.32
C ASP A 121 0.48 12.12 -13.63
N ALA A 122 1.14 11.42 -12.72
CA ALA A 122 0.55 10.33 -11.94
C ALA A 122 -0.52 10.82 -10.94
N ALA A 123 -0.62 12.14 -10.71
CA ALA A 123 -1.63 12.76 -9.88
C ALA A 123 -2.60 13.63 -10.69
N ALA A 124 -2.81 13.31 -11.98
CA ALA A 124 -3.83 13.95 -12.82
C ALA A 124 -5.21 13.99 -12.13
N THR A 125 -5.53 12.94 -11.36
CA THR A 125 -6.51 12.99 -10.28
C THR A 125 -5.76 13.12 -8.95
N PRO A 126 -6.13 14.05 -8.04
CA PRO A 126 -5.40 14.25 -6.79
C PRO A 126 -5.27 12.95 -5.98
N LEU A 127 -4.03 12.57 -5.66
CA LEU A 127 -3.74 11.39 -4.84
C LEU A 127 -3.95 11.75 -3.38
N ALA A 128 -4.90 11.08 -2.73
CA ALA A 128 -5.16 11.28 -1.31
C ALA A 128 -3.94 10.87 -0.48
N ILE A 129 -3.53 11.74 0.43
CA ILE A 129 -2.55 11.48 1.48
C ILE A 129 -3.34 11.15 2.74
N PRO A 130 -3.34 9.87 3.18
CA PRO A 130 -4.07 9.44 4.35
C PRO A 130 -3.67 10.22 5.59
N SER A 131 -4.61 10.32 6.54
CA SER A 131 -4.36 10.97 7.82
C SER A 131 -3.23 10.25 8.56
N ALA A 132 -2.20 11.00 8.95
CA ALA A 132 -1.10 10.53 9.78
C ALA A 132 -1.03 11.39 11.06
N PRO A 133 -0.77 10.80 12.23
CA PRO A 133 -0.66 11.56 13.48
C PRO A 133 0.54 12.51 13.45
N VAL A 134 0.39 13.69 14.05
CA VAL A 134 1.49 14.60 14.38
C VAL A 134 2.18 14.06 15.62
N VAL A 135 3.43 13.60 15.50
CA VAL A 135 4.20 13.05 16.61
C VAL A 135 5.06 14.15 17.22
N SER A 136 4.64 14.70 18.35
CA SER A 136 5.43 15.67 19.12
C SER A 136 6.77 15.06 19.53
N GLY A 137 7.88 15.78 19.31
CA GLY A 137 9.23 15.30 19.59
C GLY A 137 9.76 14.22 18.64
N GLY A 138 8.97 13.77 17.66
CA GLY A 138 9.31 12.70 16.74
C GLY A 138 8.99 13.02 15.29
N VAL A 139 9.16 12.04 14.40
CA VAL A 139 8.82 12.18 12.98
C VAL A 139 7.40 11.70 12.70
N SER A 140 6.74 12.30 11.71
CA SER A 140 5.47 11.81 11.18
C SER A 140 5.67 11.25 9.79
N ILE A 141 5.10 10.07 9.51
CA ILE A 141 5.24 9.39 8.22
C ILE A 141 3.90 9.43 7.49
N LEU A 142 3.90 10.02 6.29
CA LEU A 142 2.75 10.11 5.40
C LEU A 142 3.05 9.25 4.17
N ASN A 143 2.28 8.20 3.93
CA ASN A 143 2.46 7.32 2.77
C ASN A 143 1.60 7.80 1.58
N VAL A 144 2.17 7.90 0.38
CA VAL A 144 1.52 8.48 -0.81
C VAL A 144 1.83 7.69 -2.10
N PRO A 145 0.81 7.16 -2.81
CA PRO A 145 -0.40 6.60 -2.20
C PRO A 145 0.02 5.41 -1.31
N GLN A 146 -0.94 4.81 -0.61
CA GLN A 146 -0.65 3.61 0.17
C GLN A 146 0.13 2.58 -0.65
N ILE A 147 1.01 1.81 0.01
CA ILE A 147 1.57 0.60 -0.57
C ILE A 147 0.38 -0.29 -0.98
N GLY A 148 0.13 -0.40 -2.28
CA GLY A 148 -0.97 -1.19 -2.85
C GLY A 148 -2.08 -0.37 -3.51
N GLN A 149 -2.87 -1.06 -4.35
CA GLN A 149 -4.21 -0.58 -4.70
C GLN A 149 -5.02 -0.46 -3.40
N SER A 150 -5.58 0.71 -3.11
CA SER A 150 -6.62 0.84 -2.08
C SER A 150 -7.90 0.26 -2.65
N LEU A 151 -8.41 -0.79 -2.02
CA LEU A 151 -9.61 -1.50 -2.41
C LEU A 151 -10.69 -1.22 -1.38
N THR A 152 -11.88 -0.86 -1.85
CA THR A 152 -13.08 -0.81 -1.00
C THR A 152 -13.69 -2.20 -0.97
N VAL A 153 -13.82 -2.78 0.22
CA VAL A 153 -14.41 -4.10 0.42
C VAL A 153 -15.59 -3.97 1.37
N ASP A 154 -16.74 -4.50 0.98
CA ASP A 154 -17.92 -4.54 1.84
C ASP A 154 -17.84 -5.71 2.81
N CYS A 155 -17.66 -5.41 4.08
CA CYS A 155 -17.57 -6.43 5.13
C CYS A 155 -18.87 -6.50 5.92
N THR A 156 -19.27 -7.71 6.30
CA THR A 156 -20.40 -7.98 7.18
C THR A 156 -19.88 -8.33 8.56
N PHE A 157 -20.42 -7.69 9.58
CA PHE A 157 -20.12 -7.88 10.99
C PHE A 157 -21.36 -8.49 11.65
N THR A 158 -21.26 -9.76 12.06
CA THR A 158 -22.40 -10.55 12.54
C THR A 158 -23.09 -9.86 13.72
N GLY A 159 -24.39 -9.60 13.59
CA GLY A 159 -25.21 -8.96 14.61
C GLY A 159 -25.01 -7.43 14.75
N VAL A 160 -24.14 -6.83 13.94
CA VAL A 160 -23.86 -5.38 13.92
C VAL A 160 -24.35 -4.74 12.61
N GLY A 161 -24.04 -5.34 11.46
CA GLY A 161 -24.42 -4.84 10.13
C GLY A 161 -23.29 -4.97 9.11
N SER A 162 -23.44 -4.33 7.96
CA SER A 162 -22.42 -4.34 6.89
C SER A 162 -21.90 -2.93 6.63
N ALA A 163 -20.60 -2.81 6.41
CA ALA A 163 -19.95 -1.54 6.08
C ALA A 163 -18.78 -1.75 5.12
N ALA A 164 -18.61 -0.79 4.21
CA ALA A 164 -17.42 -0.65 3.41
C ALA A 164 -16.22 -0.32 4.30
N VAL A 165 -15.13 -1.05 4.10
CA VAL A 165 -13.81 -0.76 4.65
C VAL A 165 -12.82 -0.57 3.51
N ASN A 166 -11.91 0.38 3.67
CA ASN A 166 -10.81 0.51 2.72
C ASN A 166 -9.66 -0.38 3.19
N VAL A 167 -9.06 -1.11 2.27
CA VAL A 167 -7.88 -1.93 2.54
C VAL A 167 -6.77 -1.56 1.57
N SER A 168 -5.54 -1.53 2.05
CA SER A 168 -4.34 -1.50 1.20
C SER A 168 -3.56 -2.76 1.43
N LEU A 169 -3.09 -3.39 0.36
CA LEU A 169 -2.30 -4.61 0.42
C LEU A 169 -1.01 -4.43 -0.34
N GLY A 170 0.09 -4.79 0.30
CA GLY A 170 1.43 -4.84 -0.25
C GLY A 170 1.96 -6.27 -0.22
N GLY A 171 2.73 -6.60 -1.25
CA GLY A 171 3.49 -7.82 -1.37
C GLY A 171 4.48 -7.65 -2.51
N VAL A 172 5.56 -8.40 -2.49
CA VAL A 172 6.57 -8.37 -3.55
C VAL A 172 6.66 -9.73 -4.21
N LYS A 173 6.85 -9.74 -5.52
CA LYS A 173 7.32 -10.94 -6.20
C LYS A 173 8.80 -11.09 -5.90
N ASN A 174 9.25 -12.30 -5.57
CA ASN A 174 10.68 -12.57 -5.39
C ASN A 174 11.49 -12.31 -6.67
N SER A 175 10.85 -12.50 -7.83
CA SER A 175 11.37 -12.16 -9.14
C SER A 175 10.21 -11.82 -10.09
N ASN A 176 10.46 -10.97 -11.08
CA ASN A 176 9.56 -10.74 -12.21
C ASN A 176 9.97 -11.52 -13.45
N ALA A 177 11.03 -12.34 -13.36
CA ALA A 177 11.36 -13.26 -14.43
C ALA A 177 10.17 -14.19 -14.68
N PRO A 178 9.87 -14.49 -15.95
CA PRO A 178 8.91 -15.53 -16.28
C PRO A 178 9.30 -16.84 -15.58
N VAL A 179 8.30 -17.50 -15.01
CA VAL A 179 8.48 -18.73 -14.23
C VAL A 179 8.18 -19.93 -15.10
N ALA A 180 8.91 -21.04 -14.95
CA ALA A 180 8.58 -22.25 -15.70
C ALA A 180 7.21 -22.78 -15.27
N SER A 181 6.44 -23.35 -16.20
CA SER A 181 5.26 -24.16 -15.89
C SER A 181 5.57 -25.18 -14.77
N GLY A 182 4.69 -25.27 -13.77
CA GLY A 182 4.85 -26.16 -12.61
C GLY A 182 5.82 -25.67 -11.52
N SER A 183 6.49 -24.52 -11.71
CA SER A 183 7.37 -23.94 -10.68
C SER A 183 6.61 -23.10 -9.66
N THR A 184 7.25 -22.78 -8.53
CA THR A 184 6.63 -21.98 -7.46
C THR A 184 6.64 -20.49 -7.81
N ILE A 185 5.48 -19.86 -7.71
CA ILE A 185 5.33 -18.40 -7.62
C ILE A 185 5.08 -18.00 -6.17
N ALA A 186 5.71 -16.93 -5.71
CA ALA A 186 5.63 -16.46 -4.32
C ALA A 186 5.32 -14.97 -4.26
N LEU A 187 4.38 -14.61 -3.37
CA LEU A 187 4.21 -13.26 -2.85
C LEU A 187 4.87 -13.20 -1.48
N SER A 188 5.89 -12.37 -1.37
CA SER A 188 6.73 -12.21 -0.19
C SER A 188 6.52 -10.84 0.44
N GLN A 189 7.01 -10.67 1.67
CA GLN A 189 6.89 -9.41 2.42
C GLN A 189 5.45 -8.88 2.48
N GLY A 190 4.48 -9.79 2.62
CA GLY A 190 3.07 -9.45 2.64
C GLY A 190 2.73 -8.54 3.82
N GLN A 191 2.02 -7.45 3.57
CA GLN A 191 1.52 -6.56 4.60
C GLN A 191 0.32 -5.77 4.12
N GLY A 192 -0.48 -5.24 5.01
CA GLY A 192 -1.63 -4.43 4.64
C GLY A 192 -2.06 -3.47 5.73
N ASN A 193 -2.95 -2.55 5.34
CA ASN A 193 -3.62 -1.66 6.27
C ASN A 193 -5.12 -1.75 6.03
N ILE A 194 -5.90 -1.76 7.11
CA ILE A 194 -7.35 -1.71 7.11
C ILE A 194 -7.76 -0.39 7.73
N PHE A 195 -8.54 0.38 6.99
CA PHE A 195 -9.05 1.68 7.43
C PHE A 195 -10.45 1.49 7.97
N SER A 196 -10.63 1.90 9.22
CA SER A 196 -11.96 2.09 9.76
C SER A 196 -12.72 3.13 8.93
N SER A 197 -14.04 3.03 8.91
CA SER A 197 -14.92 3.97 8.23
C SER A 197 -15.92 4.57 9.21
N GLN A 198 -16.41 5.78 8.91
CA GLN A 198 -17.43 6.41 9.76
C GLN A 198 -18.70 5.55 9.82
N ALA A 199 -19.04 4.84 8.73
CA ALA A 199 -20.15 3.91 8.70
C ALA A 199 -19.95 2.76 9.71
N LEU A 200 -18.77 2.14 9.74
CA LEU A 200 -18.46 1.08 10.69
C LEU A 200 -18.51 1.59 12.15
N VAL A 201 -17.94 2.77 12.41
CA VAL A 201 -18.00 3.40 13.75
C VAL A 201 -19.46 3.63 14.18
N ASN A 202 -20.30 4.14 13.28
CA ASN A 202 -21.71 4.39 13.58
C ASN A 202 -22.47 3.08 13.86
N LEU A 203 -22.24 2.02 13.08
CA LEU A 203 -22.85 0.71 13.32
C LEU A 203 -22.45 0.13 14.68
N ILE A 204 -21.16 0.19 15.01
CA ILE A 204 -20.65 -0.29 16.30
C ILE A 204 -21.29 0.50 17.44
N LYS A 205 -21.33 1.84 17.36
CA LYS A 205 -21.92 2.69 18.42
C LYS A 205 -23.43 2.56 18.53
N ALA A 206 -24.13 2.29 17.42
CA ALA A 206 -25.57 2.03 17.44
C ALA A 206 -25.89 0.75 18.22
N LYS A 207 -25.03 -0.28 18.12
CA LYS A 207 -25.20 -1.56 18.84
C LYS A 207 -24.61 -1.55 20.25
N TYR A 208 -23.47 -0.90 20.42
CA TYR A 208 -22.65 -0.86 21.64
C TYR A 208 -22.33 0.60 21.99
N SER A 209 -23.27 1.30 22.61
CA SER A 209 -23.16 2.74 22.88
C SER A 209 -21.98 3.14 23.78
N THR A 210 -21.50 2.22 24.61
CA THR A 210 -20.34 2.40 25.50
C THR A 210 -19.00 2.09 24.82
N ALA A 211 -19.00 1.70 23.55
CA ALA A 211 -17.80 1.38 22.81
C ALA A 211 -16.90 2.60 22.59
N THR A 212 -15.64 2.48 22.98
CA THR A 212 -14.62 3.53 22.82
C THR A 212 -13.41 3.08 22.03
N SER A 213 -13.16 1.78 21.99
CA SER A 213 -12.00 1.17 21.35
C SER A 213 -12.38 -0.16 20.69
N PHE A 214 -11.54 -0.64 19.80
CA PHE A 214 -11.71 -1.94 19.16
C PHE A 214 -10.35 -2.60 18.86
N SER A 215 -10.36 -3.90 18.66
CA SER A 215 -9.26 -4.64 18.05
C SER A 215 -9.80 -5.58 17.00
N LEU A 216 -8.99 -5.87 16.00
CA LEU A 216 -9.28 -6.82 14.93
C LEU A 216 -8.34 -8.01 15.03
N SER A 217 -8.89 -9.21 14.86
CA SER A 217 -8.15 -10.44 14.61
C SER A 217 -8.52 -10.97 13.24
N VAL A 218 -7.59 -10.96 12.29
CA VAL A 218 -7.81 -11.50 10.94
C VAL A 218 -7.33 -12.94 10.92
N SER A 219 -8.25 -13.89 10.81
CA SER A 219 -7.93 -15.33 10.79
C SER A 219 -7.78 -15.87 9.37
N THR A 220 -8.44 -15.23 8.40
CA THR A 220 -8.46 -15.65 7.00
C THR A 220 -8.21 -14.46 6.10
N LEU A 221 -7.27 -14.60 5.17
CA LEU A 221 -7.02 -13.67 4.08
C LEU A 221 -6.71 -14.50 2.83
N ASN A 222 -7.74 -14.81 2.05
CA ASN A 222 -7.58 -15.62 0.86
C ASN A 222 -7.03 -14.79 -0.29
N PHE A 223 -6.18 -15.42 -1.10
CA PHE A 223 -5.72 -14.94 -2.39
C PHE A 223 -6.25 -15.89 -3.44
N ASN A 224 -6.88 -15.34 -4.47
CA ASN A 224 -7.40 -16.10 -5.60
C ASN A 224 -6.40 -16.06 -6.75
N ALA A 225 -6.27 -17.18 -7.45
CA ALA A 225 -5.33 -17.36 -8.53
C ALA A 225 -6.05 -17.81 -9.81
N ILE A 226 -5.71 -17.16 -10.92
CA ILE A 226 -6.03 -17.61 -12.29
C ILE A 226 -4.73 -18.16 -12.88
N ASN A 227 -4.81 -19.25 -13.65
CA ASN A 227 -3.66 -19.92 -14.27
C ASN A 227 -2.53 -20.32 -13.29
N ALA A 228 -2.87 -20.55 -12.02
CA ALA A 228 -1.99 -21.12 -11.01
C ALA A 228 -2.81 -21.97 -10.03
N THR A 229 -2.13 -22.87 -9.33
CA THR A 229 -2.75 -23.80 -8.38
C THR A 229 -2.16 -23.65 -6.97
N PRO A 230 -2.99 -23.74 -5.90
CA PRO A 230 -4.46 -23.84 -5.95
C PRO A 230 -5.11 -22.53 -6.45
N SER A 231 -6.37 -22.60 -6.91
CA SER A 231 -7.11 -21.42 -7.39
C SER A 231 -7.50 -20.44 -6.26
N SER A 232 -7.38 -20.87 -5.00
CA SER A 232 -7.50 -20.02 -3.83
C SER A 232 -6.63 -20.56 -2.69
N LYS A 233 -6.00 -19.66 -1.93
CA LYS A 233 -5.16 -20.02 -0.78
C LYS A 233 -5.27 -18.98 0.32
N ASN A 234 -5.40 -19.44 1.57
CA ASN A 234 -5.27 -18.55 2.73
C ASN A 234 -3.80 -18.12 2.87
N GLY A 235 -3.55 -16.82 2.86
CA GLY A 235 -2.23 -16.22 3.05
C GLY A 235 -1.76 -16.17 4.50
N LEU A 236 -2.62 -16.51 5.46
CA LEU A 236 -2.29 -16.51 6.89
C LEU A 236 -2.07 -17.92 7.41
N THR A 237 -0.93 -18.14 8.05
CA THR A 237 -0.63 -19.37 8.81
C THR A 237 -1.15 -19.29 10.25
N THR A 238 -1.26 -18.07 10.78
CA THR A 238 -1.78 -17.75 12.11
C THR A 238 -2.63 -16.49 12.04
N ALA A 239 -3.61 -16.38 12.94
CA ALA A 239 -4.45 -15.18 13.00
C ALA A 239 -3.60 -13.96 13.36
N GLN A 240 -3.81 -12.86 12.65
CA GLN A 240 -3.11 -11.61 12.86
C GLN A 240 -3.96 -10.68 13.71
N THR A 241 -3.53 -10.47 14.96
CA THR A 241 -4.24 -9.62 15.91
C THR A 241 -3.58 -8.24 15.99
N SER A 242 -4.42 -7.22 15.89
CA SER A 242 -4.04 -5.83 16.06
C SER A 242 -4.07 -5.41 17.53
N PRO A 243 -3.29 -4.41 17.94
CA PRO A 243 -3.45 -3.75 19.22
C PRO A 243 -4.84 -3.12 19.36
N ILE A 244 -5.26 -2.84 20.60
CA ILE A 244 -6.47 -2.05 20.86
C ILE A 244 -6.27 -0.64 20.30
N GLN A 245 -7.20 -0.21 19.44
CA GLN A 245 -7.20 1.11 18.80
C GLN A 245 -8.45 1.90 19.20
N PRO A 246 -8.38 3.25 19.24
CA PRO A 246 -9.56 4.07 19.41
C PRO A 246 -10.61 3.80 18.32
N LEU A 247 -11.88 3.73 18.71
CA LEU A 247 -13.00 3.60 17.77
C LEU A 247 -13.22 4.92 17.03
N SER A 248 -12.50 5.09 15.92
CA SER A 248 -12.47 6.29 15.09
C SER A 248 -12.51 5.93 13.60
N ALA A 249 -13.07 6.82 12.78
CA ALA A 249 -13.03 6.72 11.32
C ALA A 249 -11.61 6.96 10.74
N SER A 250 -10.68 7.47 11.54
CA SER A 250 -9.27 7.60 11.19
C SER A 250 -8.40 6.44 11.68
N ALA A 251 -8.98 5.46 12.35
CA ALA A 251 -8.21 4.31 12.86
C ALA A 251 -7.69 3.47 11.70
N VAL A 252 -6.40 3.14 11.78
CA VAL A 252 -5.70 2.30 10.80
C VAL A 252 -5.14 1.09 11.52
N ILE A 253 -5.46 -0.09 11.01
CA ILE A 253 -4.93 -1.36 11.50
C ILE A 253 -3.92 -1.89 10.50
N THR A 254 -2.69 -2.07 10.93
CA THR A 254 -1.65 -2.72 10.12
C THR A 254 -1.65 -4.23 10.38
N VAL A 255 -1.57 -5.02 9.30
CA VAL A 255 -1.56 -6.49 9.31
C VAL A 255 -0.33 -6.99 8.55
N PRO A 256 0.60 -7.72 9.21
CA PRO A 256 0.68 -7.94 10.64
C PRO A 256 0.97 -6.62 11.38
N SER A 257 0.66 -6.55 12.68
CA SER A 257 0.91 -5.34 13.49
C SER A 257 2.40 -5.02 13.64
N THR A 258 3.26 -5.99 13.34
CA THR A 258 4.73 -5.90 13.31
C THR A 258 5.28 -5.45 11.96
N ALA A 259 4.46 -5.24 10.94
CA ALA A 259 4.94 -4.71 9.66
C ALA A 259 5.42 -3.26 9.81
N PRO A 260 6.50 -2.84 9.09
CA PRO A 260 7.23 -3.62 8.09
C PRO A 260 8.39 -4.46 8.65
N THR A 261 8.65 -4.40 9.97
CA THR A 261 9.79 -5.12 10.58
C THR A 261 9.67 -6.63 10.52
N THR A 262 8.44 -7.16 10.59
CA THR A 262 8.17 -8.59 10.41
C THR A 262 6.89 -8.72 9.59
N PRO A 263 7.00 -8.90 8.25
CA PRO A 263 5.86 -9.06 7.37
C PRO A 263 5.26 -10.48 7.46
N LEU A 264 4.18 -10.72 6.73
CA LEU A 264 3.62 -12.07 6.55
C LEU A 264 4.65 -12.99 5.88
N ALA A 265 4.52 -14.28 6.20
CA ALA A 265 5.22 -15.34 5.50
C ALA A 265 4.83 -15.37 4.01
N ASP A 266 5.72 -15.95 3.20
CA ASP A 266 5.52 -16.07 1.76
C ASP A 266 4.25 -16.88 1.42
N ILE A 267 3.46 -16.33 0.51
CA ILE A 267 2.27 -16.96 -0.01
C ILE A 267 2.63 -17.57 -1.36
N THR A 268 2.61 -18.90 -1.42
CA THR A 268 3.08 -19.65 -2.59
C THR A 268 1.95 -20.29 -3.39
N PHE A 269 2.09 -20.28 -4.71
CA PHE A 269 1.27 -21.03 -5.65
C PHE A 269 2.19 -21.76 -6.64
N THR A 270 1.63 -22.69 -7.41
CA THR A 270 2.31 -23.38 -8.50
C THR A 270 1.84 -22.79 -9.83
N ALA A 271 2.79 -22.35 -10.66
CA ALA A 271 2.52 -21.82 -11.99
C ALA A 271 1.79 -22.86 -12.85
N GLY A 272 0.73 -22.43 -13.54
CA GLY A 272 -0.01 -23.25 -14.49
C GLY A 272 0.69 -23.39 -15.84
N THR A 273 -0.08 -23.33 -16.92
CA THR A 273 0.39 -23.64 -18.27
C THR A 273 1.34 -22.58 -18.83
N SER A 274 2.41 -23.03 -19.49
CA SER A 274 3.29 -22.23 -20.35
C SER A 274 2.52 -21.33 -21.32
N GLY A 275 3.04 -20.13 -21.56
CA GLY A 275 2.45 -19.14 -22.46
C GLY A 275 1.25 -18.39 -21.88
N THR A 276 0.95 -18.57 -20.59
CA THR A 276 -0.12 -17.85 -19.88
C THR A 276 0.46 -16.94 -18.79
N THR A 277 -0.36 -16.02 -18.28
CA THR A 277 -0.04 -15.22 -17.08
C THR A 277 -0.90 -15.70 -15.92
N ALA A 278 -0.27 -16.09 -14.82
CA ALA A 278 -0.96 -16.28 -13.56
C ALA A 278 -1.30 -14.93 -12.93
N LEU A 279 -2.55 -14.75 -12.51
CA LEU A 279 -3.02 -13.52 -11.87
C LEU A 279 -3.45 -13.82 -10.46
N LEU A 280 -2.80 -13.18 -9.48
CA LEU A 280 -3.21 -13.24 -8.08
C LEU A 280 -4.04 -12.01 -7.73
N SER A 281 -5.20 -12.23 -7.15
CA SER A 281 -6.12 -11.20 -6.66
C SER A 281 -6.45 -11.42 -5.19
N LEU A 282 -6.92 -10.36 -4.53
CA LEU A 282 -7.47 -10.48 -3.19
C LEU A 282 -8.78 -11.30 -3.24
N GLY A 283 -8.82 -12.37 -2.46
CA GLY A 283 -10.00 -13.19 -2.23
C GLY A 283 -10.81 -12.70 -1.02
N SER A 284 -11.52 -13.63 -0.37
CA SER A 284 -12.28 -13.31 0.84
C SER A 284 -11.38 -13.12 2.06
N ALA A 285 -11.83 -12.32 3.02
CA ALA A 285 -11.20 -12.17 4.33
C ALA A 285 -12.22 -12.44 5.44
N ALA A 286 -11.77 -12.95 6.58
CA ALA A 286 -12.63 -13.19 7.74
C ALA A 286 -11.84 -13.17 9.05
N GLY A 287 -12.56 -12.99 10.15
CA GLY A 287 -11.98 -12.97 11.47
C GLY A 287 -12.96 -12.48 12.53
N SER A 288 -12.44 -11.83 13.56
CA SER A 288 -13.25 -11.23 14.63
C SER A 288 -12.86 -9.80 14.93
N LEU A 289 -13.85 -9.01 15.33
CA LEU A 289 -13.71 -7.66 15.84
C LEU A 289 -14.15 -7.66 17.30
N THR A 290 -13.25 -7.30 18.22
CA THR A 290 -13.55 -7.15 19.64
C THR A 290 -13.74 -5.67 19.94
N VAL A 291 -14.85 -5.34 20.59
CA VAL A 291 -15.24 -3.98 20.96
C VAL A 291 -14.99 -3.81 22.46
N TYR A 292 -14.40 -2.68 22.85
CA TYR A 292 -14.05 -2.38 24.23
C TYR A 292 -14.70 -1.08 24.72
N ASN A 293 -15.02 -1.05 26.01
CA ASN A 293 -15.43 0.18 26.70
C ASN A 293 -14.21 1.02 27.11
N SER A 294 -14.45 2.15 27.78
CA SER A 294 -13.38 3.07 28.24
C SER A 294 -12.43 2.49 29.27
N ALA A 295 -12.81 1.39 29.93
CA ALA A 295 -11.97 0.64 30.86
C ALA A 295 -11.19 -0.50 30.17
N ASN A 296 -11.13 -0.51 28.82
CA ASN A 296 -10.53 -1.58 28.01
C ASN A 296 -11.10 -2.97 28.33
N THR A 297 -12.33 -3.05 28.82
CA THR A 297 -13.03 -4.32 29.04
C THR A 297 -13.79 -4.68 27.77
N ALA A 298 -13.64 -5.93 27.31
CA ALA A 298 -14.35 -6.41 26.12
C ALA A 298 -15.86 -6.39 26.37
N VAL A 299 -16.58 -5.66 25.55
CA VAL A 299 -18.04 -5.54 25.57
C VAL A 299 -18.67 -6.59 24.66
N ALA A 300 -18.02 -6.87 23.52
CA ALA A 300 -18.45 -7.89 22.57
C ALA A 300 -17.27 -8.35 21.71
N THR A 301 -17.37 -9.57 21.19
CA THR A 301 -16.55 -10.04 20.08
C THR A 301 -17.49 -10.51 18.98
N VAL A 302 -17.39 -9.91 17.80
CA VAL A 302 -18.25 -10.20 16.65
C VAL A 302 -17.42 -10.77 15.52
N ALA A 303 -17.94 -11.80 14.84
CA ALA A 303 -17.31 -12.29 13.63
C ALA A 303 -17.48 -11.26 12.51
N PHE A 304 -16.47 -11.14 11.63
CA PHE A 304 -16.60 -10.41 10.38
C PHE A 304 -16.22 -11.28 9.19
N SER A 305 -16.85 -11.01 8.05
CA SER A 305 -16.49 -11.60 6.77
C SER A 305 -16.58 -10.55 5.67
N CYS A 306 -15.62 -10.60 4.76
CA CYS A 306 -15.53 -9.76 3.59
C CYS A 306 -15.46 -10.72 2.38
N PRO A 307 -16.41 -10.66 1.44
CA PRO A 307 -16.36 -11.48 0.24
C PRO A 307 -15.20 -11.03 -0.66
N ALA A 308 -14.84 -11.88 -1.62
CA ALA A 308 -13.93 -11.47 -2.69
C ALA A 308 -14.55 -10.36 -3.54
N LEU A 309 -13.72 -9.48 -4.09
CA LEU A 309 -14.17 -8.46 -5.04
C LEU A 309 -14.73 -9.11 -6.31
N SER A 310 -15.80 -8.53 -6.84
CA SER A 310 -16.41 -8.94 -8.10
C SER A 310 -16.59 -7.72 -9.01
N PRO A 311 -15.93 -7.66 -10.19
CA PRO A 311 -14.98 -8.66 -10.68
C PRO A 311 -13.70 -8.73 -9.82
N ALA A 312 -13.02 -9.87 -9.87
CA ALA A 312 -11.73 -10.03 -9.19
C ALA A 312 -10.74 -9.01 -9.74
N VAL A 313 -10.08 -8.26 -8.85
CA VAL A 313 -9.09 -7.25 -9.23
C VAL A 313 -7.70 -7.90 -9.19
N PRO A 314 -7.06 -8.18 -10.34
CA PRO A 314 -5.71 -8.75 -10.35
C PRO A 314 -4.72 -7.74 -9.77
N ILE A 315 -3.95 -8.19 -8.78
CA ILE A 315 -2.99 -7.36 -8.04
C ILE A 315 -1.55 -7.76 -8.44
N PHE A 316 -1.29 -9.05 -8.65
CA PHE A 316 0.06 -9.55 -8.95
C PHE A 316 0.07 -10.51 -10.15
N PRO A 317 0.63 -10.11 -11.30
CA PRO A 317 0.81 -11.00 -12.45
C PRO A 317 2.13 -11.78 -12.39
N PHE A 318 2.14 -13.03 -12.86
CA PHE A 318 3.33 -13.86 -13.06
C PHE A 318 3.28 -14.51 -14.44
N ASP A 319 4.22 -14.18 -15.31
CA ASP A 319 4.28 -14.77 -16.65
C ASP A 319 4.88 -16.18 -16.59
N ILE A 320 4.32 -17.10 -17.39
CA ILE A 320 4.69 -18.52 -17.35
C ILE A 320 5.33 -18.94 -18.68
N LEU A 321 6.53 -19.53 -18.61
CA LEU A 321 7.29 -20.13 -19.71
C LEU A 321 6.92 -21.58 -19.96
#